data_AF-A0AAW8K727-F1
#
_entry.id   AF-A0AAW8K727-F1
#
_cell.length_a   1.000
_cell.length_b   1.000
_cell.length_c   1.000
_cell.angle_alpha   90.00
_cell.angle_beta   90.00
_cell.angle_gamma   90.00
#
_symmetry.space_group_name_H-M   'P 1'
#
loop_
_entity.id
_entity.type
_entity.pdbx_description
1 polymer ?
#
loop_
_entity_poly.entity_id
_entity_poly.type
_entity_poly.pdbx_seq_one_letter_code
_entity_poly.pdbx_strand_id
1 'polypeptide(L)' 'MEVVYAFQKLDDLPAGYEVPAGRVKPWGTGHAIMTARKYVDGPFAVINADDYYGPGAFQSIYDFLSGVTDKGQFTMVSYL' A
#
# COMPACT_ATOMS: atom_id res chain seq x y z
N MET A 1 13.86 -13.81 5.08
CA MET A 1 12.82 -12.95 4.48
C MET A 1 11.65 -12.99 5.42
N GLU A 2 11.28 -11.84 6.01
CA GLU A 2 10.08 -11.74 6.84
C GLU A 2 8.89 -11.46 5.93
N VAL A 3 7.78 -12.18 6.16
CA VAL A 3 6.54 -12.03 5.41
C VAL A 3 5.40 -11.92 6.41
N VAL A 4 4.58 -10.90 6.25
CA VAL A 4 3.38 -10.66 7.05
C VAL A 4 2.18 -10.58 6.13
N TYR A 5 1.04 -11.08 6.61
CA TYR A 5 -0.22 -11.03 5.88
C TYR A 5 -1.15 -10.04 6.57
N ALA A 6 -1.60 -9.04 5.82
CA ALA A 6 -2.67 -8.13 6.23
C ALA A 6 -3.95 -8.47 5.44
N PHE A 7 -5.10 -8.39 6.10
CA PHE A 7 -6.38 -8.77 5.51
C PHE A 7 -7.29 -7.56 5.38
N GLN A 8 -7.81 -7.32 4.19
CA GLN A 8 -8.79 -6.27 3.93
C GLN A 8 -10.18 -6.67 4.42
N LYS A 9 -10.50 -6.32 5.68
CA LYS A 9 -11.81 -6.58 6.26
C LYS A 9 -12.77 -5.40 6.04
N LEU A 10 -14.06 -5.67 5.86
CA LEU A 10 -15.05 -4.61 5.65
C LEU A 10 -15.24 -3.72 6.88
N ASP A 11 -15.03 -4.27 8.06
CA ASP A 11 -15.20 -3.64 9.37
C ASP A 11 -13.92 -2.94 9.90
N ASP A 12 -12.82 -2.97 9.15
CA ASP A 12 -11.57 -2.27 9.51
C ASP A 12 -11.64 -0.77 9.17
N LEU A 13 -12.62 -0.08 9.74
CA LEU A 13 -12.91 1.32 9.49
C LEU A 13 -12.36 2.23 10.60
N PRO A 14 -12.11 3.53 10.31
CA PRO A 14 -11.80 4.52 11.33
C PRO A 14 -12.91 4.63 12.38
N ALA A 15 -12.53 5.03 13.60
CA ALA A 15 -13.48 5.23 14.69
C ALA A 15 -14.61 6.19 14.28
N GLY A 16 -15.85 5.84 14.62
CA GLY A 16 -17.05 6.62 14.28
C GLY A 16 -17.74 6.24 12.97
N TYR A 17 -17.19 5.28 12.22
CA TYR A 17 -17.80 4.75 11.01
C TYR A 17 -18.27 3.30 11.20
N GLU A 18 -19.35 2.94 10.50
CA GLU A 18 -19.90 1.58 10.47
C GLU A 18 -20.02 1.10 9.02
N VAL A 19 -20.05 -0.22 8.84
CA VAL A 19 -20.25 -0.83 7.53
C VAL A 19 -21.68 -0.53 7.04
N PRO A 20 -21.87 0.12 5.88
CA PRO A 20 -23.20 0.35 5.34
C PRO A 20 -23.93 -0.97 5.10
N ALA A 21 -25.23 -1.00 5.39
CA ALA A 21 -26.06 -2.17 5.18
C ALA A 21 -25.95 -2.69 3.74
N GLY A 22 -25.75 -4.00 3.58
CA GLY A 22 -25.64 -4.66 2.28
C GLY A 22 -24.29 -4.49 1.57
N ARG A 23 -23.29 -3.84 2.19
CA ARG A 23 -21.94 -3.78 1.62
C ARG A 23 -21.30 -5.16 1.61
N VAL A 24 -20.97 -5.66 0.41
CA VAL A 24 -20.19 -6.90 0.21
C VAL A 24 -18.90 -6.68 -0.56
N LYS A 25 -18.83 -5.61 -1.38
CA LYS A 25 -17.64 -5.29 -2.16
C LYS A 25 -16.57 -4.67 -1.27
N PRO A 26 -15.27 -5.01 -1.46
CA PRO A 26 -14.17 -4.35 -0.79
C PRO A 26 -14.16 -2.83 -0.96
N TRP A 27 -13.41 -2.13 -0.11
CA TRP A 27 -13.34 -0.67 -0.09
C TRP A 27 -12.39 -0.07 -1.15
N GLY A 28 -11.61 -0.91 -1.84
CA GLY A 28 -10.67 -0.51 -2.91
C GLY A 28 -9.20 -0.59 -2.49
N THR A 29 -8.29 -0.25 -3.41
CA THR A 29 -6.83 -0.42 -3.24
C THR A 29 -6.27 0.45 -2.11
N GLY A 30 -6.74 1.69 -1.95
CA GLY A 30 -6.32 2.55 -0.83
C GLY A 30 -6.59 1.93 0.54
N HIS A 31 -7.77 1.29 0.71
CA HIS A 31 -8.09 0.57 1.94
C HIS A 31 -7.27 -0.71 2.08
N ALA A 32 -6.95 -1.40 0.96
CA ALA A 32 -6.07 -2.56 1.00
C ALA A 32 -4.67 -2.17 1.54
N ILE A 33 -4.10 -1.06 1.06
CA ILE A 33 -2.82 -0.52 1.57
C ILE A 33 -2.94 -0.15 3.06
N MET A 34 -4.04 0.49 3.45
CA MET A 34 -4.30 0.87 4.85
C MET A 34 -4.28 -0.34 5.81
N THR A 35 -4.59 -1.55 5.36
CA THR A 35 -4.55 -2.75 6.22
C THR A 35 -3.14 -3.09 6.70
N ALA A 36 -2.10 -2.67 5.96
CA ALA A 36 -0.70 -2.88 6.31
C ALA A 36 -0.15 -1.85 7.31
N ARG A 37 -0.94 -0.81 7.68
CA ARG A 37 -0.51 0.33 8.52
C ARG A 37 0.08 -0.03 9.89
N LYS A 38 -0.19 -1.24 10.40
CA LYS A 38 0.33 -1.73 11.69
C LYS A 38 1.66 -2.47 11.57
N TYR A 39 2.10 -2.76 10.35
CA TYR A 39 3.27 -3.60 10.06
C TYR A 39 4.36 -2.86 9.27
N VAL A 40 4.03 -1.71 8.68
CA VAL A 40 4.97 -0.89 7.91
C VAL A 40 5.38 0.31 8.74
N ASP A 41 6.68 0.42 9.01
CA ASP A 41 7.29 1.57 9.69
C ASP A 41 8.43 2.13 8.82
N GLY A 42 8.19 3.29 8.19
CA GLY A 42 9.12 3.94 7.27
C GLY A 42 8.62 4.04 5.81
N PRO A 43 9.46 4.54 4.88
CA PRO A 43 9.14 4.61 3.45
C PRO A 43 8.87 3.22 2.87
N PHE A 44 7.86 3.10 2.01
CA PHE A 44 7.46 1.83 1.42
C PHE A 44 6.98 1.99 -0.02
N ALA A 45 7.03 0.91 -0.79
CA ALA A 45 6.46 0.81 -2.13
C ALA A 45 5.21 -0.07 -2.11
N VAL A 46 4.28 0.21 -3.03
CA VAL A 46 3.10 -0.62 -3.30
C VAL A 46 3.16 -1.04 -4.75
N ILE A 47 2.94 -2.33 -5.01
CA ILE A 47 2.93 -2.91 -6.36
C ILE A 47 1.68 -3.78 -6.51
N ASN A 48 1.20 -3.94 -7.75
CA ASN A 48 0.21 -4.97 -8.06
C ASN A 48 0.85 -6.36 -7.98
N ALA A 49 0.03 -7.37 -7.70
CA ALA A 49 0.50 -8.75 -7.53
C ALA A 49 0.72 -9.49 -8.86
N ASP A 50 0.16 -8.97 -9.95
CA ASP A 50 0.05 -9.60 -11.26
C ASP A 50 0.78 -8.86 -12.38
N ASP A 51 1.49 -7.77 -12.06
CA ASP A 51 2.27 -6.98 -13.02
C ASP A 51 3.77 -7.29 -12.96
N TYR A 52 4.43 -7.27 -14.12
CA TYR A 52 5.89 -7.27 -14.23
C TYR A 52 6.41 -5.85 -14.43
N TYR A 53 7.16 -5.34 -13.45
CA TYR A 53 7.70 -3.97 -13.48
C TYR A 53 9.14 -3.86 -14.02
N GLY A 54 9.87 -4.98 -14.03
CA GLY A 54 11.29 -5.01 -14.39
C GLY A 54 12.24 -4.38 -13.34
N PRO A 55 13.53 -4.76 -13.36
CA PRO A 55 14.49 -4.37 -12.32
C PRO A 55 14.72 -2.85 -12.24
N GLY A 56 14.65 -2.13 -13.37
CA GLY A 56 14.85 -0.68 -13.40
C GLY A 56 13.78 0.10 -12.64
N ALA A 57 12.53 -0.38 -12.64
CA ALA A 57 11.45 0.25 -11.88
C ALA A 57 11.67 0.07 -10.37
N PHE A 58 12.09 -1.13 -9.94
CA PHE A 58 12.45 -1.39 -8.55
C PHE A 58 13.65 -0.56 -8.08
N GLN A 59 14.67 -0.38 -8.94
CA GLN A 59 15.81 0.48 -8.61
C GLN A 59 15.37 1.94 -8.46
N SER A 60 14.56 2.45 -9.40
CA SER A 60 14.11 3.85 -9.38
C SER A 60 13.29 4.18 -8.14
N ILE A 61 12.36 3.29 -7.74
CA ILE A 61 11.58 3.51 -6.52
C ILE A 61 12.43 3.38 -5.26
N TYR A 62 13.42 2.47 -5.23
CA TYR A 62 14.36 2.33 -4.12
C TYR A 62 15.20 3.59 -3.92
N ASP A 63 15.76 4.15 -5.00
CA ASP A 63 16.59 5.35 -4.95
C ASP A 63 15.79 6.54 -4.41
N PHE A 64 14.54 6.69 -4.85
CA PHE A 64 13.63 7.70 -4.31
C PHE A 64 13.37 7.49 -2.82
N LEU A 65 12.89 6.31 -2.42
CA LEU A 65 12.48 6.02 -1.04
C LEU A 65 13.65 6.13 -0.05
N SER A 66 14.88 5.80 -0.47
CA SER A 66 16.08 5.91 0.35
C SER A 66 16.49 7.36 0.65
N GLY A 67 16.03 8.32 -0.17
CA GLY A 67 16.30 9.74 0.00
C GLY A 67 15.19 10.53 0.70
N VAL A 68 14.03 9.93 0.97
CA VAL A 68 12.89 10.63 1.58
C VAL A 68 13.18 10.91 3.06
N THR A 69 13.25 12.18 3.44
CA THR A 69 13.40 12.63 4.83
C THR A 69 12.12 13.26 5.40
N ASP A 70 11.27 13.81 4.54
CA ASP A 70 10.04 14.50 4.96
C ASP A 70 8.80 13.61 4.79
N LYS A 71 7.81 13.79 5.68
CA LYS A 71 6.53 13.10 5.58
C LYS A 71 5.71 13.62 4.40
N GLY A 72 4.96 12.72 3.76
CA GLY A 72 3.99 13.06 2.72
C GLY A 72 4.55 13.17 1.31
N GLN A 73 5.83 12.85 1.10
CA GLN A 73 6.39 12.70 -0.24
C GLN A 73 5.95 11.37 -0.86
N PHE A 74 5.56 11.39 -2.14
CA PHE A 74 5.16 10.22 -2.91
C PHE A 74 5.58 10.39 -4.37
N THR A 75 5.77 9.27 -5.06
CA THR A 75 6.07 9.24 -6.50
C THR A 75 5.37 8.03 -7.15
N MET A 76 5.28 8.04 -8.47
CA MET A 76 4.88 6.88 -9.25
C MET A 76 5.97 6.54 -10.26
N VAL A 77 6.29 5.25 -10.38
CA VAL A 77 7.24 4.74 -11.35
C VAL A 77 6.47 3.96 -12.39
N SER A 78 6.57 4.39 -13.65
CA SER A 78 6.09 3.63 -14.81
C SER A 78 7.21 2.74 -15.36
N TYR A 79 6.84 1.71 -16.09
CA TYR A 79 7.76 0.88 -16.89
C TYR A 79 7.52 1.13 -18.38
N LEU A 80 8.55 0.90 -19.20
CA LEU A 80 8.51 0.91 -20.68
C LEU A 80 8.78 -0.51 -21.19
#